data_AF-K1ZHK7-F1
#
_entry.id   AF-K1ZHK7-F1
#
_cell.length_a   1.000
_cell.length_b   1.000
_cell.length_c   1.000
_cell.angle_alpha   90.00
_cell.angle_beta   90.00
_cell.angle_gamma   90.00
#
_symmetry.space_group_name_H-M   'P 1'
#
loop_
_entity.id
_entity.type
_entity.pdbx_description
1 polymer ?
#
loop_
_entity_poly.entity_id
_entity_poly.type
_entity_poly.pdbx_seq_one_letter_code
_entity_poly.pdbx_strand_id
1 'polypeptide(L)'
;MDLEPLKRQLATLRGGSFDKSSLENYKKTYEGQLKVLETQKNQFTVKREQKLGVLRPQIQMSSEKRDQEGQRKFQEQYDEKEKFFKDEIQDVDDGINLLRETLRVIDVGLAKAQEDEERQAKGDQDAPVA
;
A
#
# COMPACT_ATOMS: atom_id res chain seq x y z
N MET A 1 1.78 6.56 -8.82
CA MET A 1 0.71 5.52 -8.97
C MET A 1 -0.66 6.21 -9.03
N ASP A 2 -1.64 5.72 -9.81
CA ASP A 2 -3.01 6.26 -9.74
C ASP A 2 -3.81 5.59 -8.61
N LEU A 3 -4.14 6.35 -7.55
CA LEU A 3 -4.86 5.90 -6.37
C LEU A 3 -6.38 6.14 -6.45
N GLU A 4 -6.86 6.87 -7.46
CA GLU A 4 -8.28 7.24 -7.58
C GLU A 4 -9.23 6.03 -7.67
N PRO A 5 -8.89 4.93 -8.38
CA PRO A 5 -9.75 3.75 -8.41
C PRO A 5 -9.96 3.15 -7.01
N LEU A 6 -8.88 3.06 -6.21
CA LEU A 6 -8.94 2.54 -4.85
C LEU A 6 -9.76 3.46 -3.93
N LYS A 7 -9.62 4.78 -4.06
CA LYS A 7 -10.43 5.74 -3.29
C LYS A 7 -11.92 5.62 -3.58
N ARG A 8 -12.30 5.45 -4.86
CA ARG A 8 -13.69 5.23 -5.27
C ARG A 8 -14.24 3.92 -4.70
N GLN A 9 -13.46 2.85 -4.78
CA GLN A 9 -13.84 1.55 -4.20
C GLN A 9 -14.02 1.62 -2.70
N LEU A 10 -13.13 2.30 -1.98
CA LEU A 10 -13.25 2.55 -0.54
C LEU A 10 -14.53 3.32 -0.20
N ALA A 11 -14.85 4.37 -0.97
CA ALA A 11 -16.09 5.13 -0.78
C ALA A 11 -17.34 4.23 -0.97
N THR A 12 -17.33 3.39 -2.00
CA THR A 12 -18.40 2.41 -2.26
C THR A 12 -18.52 1.39 -1.13
N LEU A 13 -17.42 0.84 -0.63
CA LEU A 13 -17.41 -0.10 0.50
C LEU A 13 -17.92 0.53 1.80
N ARG A 14 -17.67 1.82 2.02
CA ARG A 14 -18.18 2.56 3.19
C ARG A 14 -19.68 2.84 3.13
N GLY A 15 -20.22 3.09 1.94
CA GLY A 15 -21.61 3.48 1.74
C GLY A 15 -22.55 2.33 1.38
N GLY A 16 -22.03 1.18 0.94
CA GLY A 16 -22.83 0.05 0.47
C GLY A 16 -23.07 -1.01 1.54
N SER A 17 -24.19 -1.71 1.40
CA SER A 17 -24.42 -2.99 2.09
C SER A 17 -23.93 -4.11 1.18
N PHE A 18 -22.99 -4.91 1.67
CA PHE A 18 -22.44 -6.06 0.94
C PHE A 18 -22.72 -7.32 1.73
N ASP A 19 -23.02 -8.40 1.02
CA ASP A 19 -23.08 -9.71 1.64
C ASP A 19 -21.68 -10.19 2.05
N LYS A 20 -21.65 -11.16 2.97
CA LYS A 20 -20.42 -11.73 3.51
C LYS A 20 -19.52 -12.33 2.43
N SER A 21 -20.08 -13.03 1.44
CA SER A 21 -19.28 -13.69 0.40
C SER A 21 -18.57 -12.67 -0.50
N SER A 22 -19.25 -11.58 -0.83
CA SER A 22 -18.66 -10.45 -1.56
C SER A 22 -17.52 -9.81 -0.77
N LEU A 23 -17.73 -9.56 0.53
CA LEU A 23 -16.71 -8.99 1.40
C LEU A 23 -15.48 -9.89 1.57
N GLU A 24 -15.65 -11.20 1.69
CA GLU A 24 -14.53 -12.17 1.75
C GLU A 24 -13.72 -12.17 0.44
N ASN A 25 -14.39 -12.13 -0.71
CA ASN A 25 -13.73 -12.06 -2.01
C ASN A 25 -12.95 -10.75 -2.19
N TYR A 26 -13.52 -9.62 -1.78
CA TYR A 26 -12.83 -8.34 -1.79
C TYR A 26 -11.62 -8.37 -0.86
N LYS A 27 -11.76 -8.89 0.35
CA LYS A 27 -10.65 -9.03 1.31
C LYS A 27 -9.48 -9.77 0.68
N LYS A 28 -9.73 -10.97 0.14
CA LYS A 28 -8.69 -11.79 -0.51
C LYS A 28 -7.99 -11.04 -1.66
N THR A 29 -8.76 -10.30 -2.45
CA THR A 29 -8.22 -9.52 -3.57
C THR A 29 -7.30 -8.41 -3.08
N TYR A 30 -7.75 -7.62 -2.10
CA TYR A 30 -6.98 -6.49 -1.59
C TYR A 30 -5.77 -6.92 -0.75
N GLU A 31 -5.84 -8.04 -0.03
CA GLU A 31 -4.67 -8.65 0.64
C GLU A 31 -3.60 -9.06 -0.38
N GLY A 32 -4.03 -9.65 -1.51
CA GLY A 32 -3.14 -9.97 -2.63
C GLY A 32 -2.45 -8.73 -3.21
N GLN A 33 -3.21 -7.65 -3.43
CA GLN A 33 -2.67 -6.37 -3.90
C GLN A 33 -1.72 -5.74 -2.88
N LEU A 34 -2.06 -5.78 -1.59
CA LEU A 34 -1.22 -5.27 -0.51
C LEU A 34 0.16 -5.95 -0.52
N LYS A 35 0.19 -7.27 -0.63
CA LYS A 35 1.45 -8.03 -0.71
C LYS A 35 2.30 -7.65 -1.92
N VAL A 36 1.67 -7.37 -3.06
CA VAL A 36 2.37 -6.91 -4.27
C VAL A 36 3.01 -5.54 -4.02
N LEU A 37 2.27 -4.59 -3.44
CA LEU A 37 2.80 -3.26 -3.12
C LEU A 37 3.92 -3.31 -2.08
N GLU A 38 3.78 -4.11 -1.03
CA GLU A 38 4.83 -4.30 -0.01
C GLU A 38 6.11 -4.88 -0.64
N THR A 39 5.96 -5.83 -1.57
CA THR A 39 7.10 -6.36 -2.34
C THR A 39 7.73 -5.28 -3.22
N GLN A 40 6.92 -4.48 -3.91
CA GLN A 40 7.38 -3.39 -4.75
C GLN A 40 8.14 -2.32 -3.94
N LYS A 41 7.63 -1.94 -2.76
CA LYS A 41 8.30 -1.02 -1.83
C LYS A 41 9.69 -1.52 -1.45
N ASN A 42 9.79 -2.80 -1.09
CA ASN A 42 11.06 -3.41 -0.73
C ASN A 42 12.04 -3.39 -1.92
N GLN A 43 11.56 -3.68 -3.13
CA GLN A 43 12.39 -3.58 -4.34
C GLN A 43 12.90 -2.16 -4.58
N PHE A 44 12.07 -1.13 -4.40
CA PHE A 44 12.50 0.26 -4.53
C PHE A 44 13.51 0.66 -3.46
N THR A 45 13.28 0.23 -2.22
CA THR A 45 14.20 0.48 -1.10
C THR A 45 15.58 -0.11 -1.37
N VAL A 46 15.63 -1.39 -1.79
CA VAL A 46 16.89 -2.06 -2.16
C VAL A 46 17.56 -1.37 -3.36
N LYS A 47 16.81 -1.01 -4.40
CA LYS A 47 17.35 -0.28 -5.56
C LYS A 47 17.91 1.08 -5.16
N ARG A 48 17.23 1.82 -4.27
CA ARG A 48 17.69 3.11 -3.72
C ARG A 48 19.03 2.94 -3.05
N GLU A 49 19.14 1.99 -2.13
CA GLU A 49 20.39 1.73 -1.40
C GLU A 49 21.53 1.34 -2.34
N GLN A 50 21.28 0.45 -3.30
CA GLN A 50 22.29 0.06 -4.29
C GLN A 50 22.77 1.24 -5.14
N LYS A 51 21.85 2.04 -5.69
CA LYS A 51 22.21 3.14 -6.60
C LYS A 51 22.87 4.31 -5.88
N LEU A 52 22.38 4.69 -4.72
CA LEU A 52 22.97 5.76 -3.90
C LEU A 52 24.28 5.30 -3.25
N GLY A 53 24.37 4.02 -2.86
CA GLY A 53 25.57 3.42 -2.29
C GLY A 53 26.77 3.43 -3.24
N VAL A 54 26.55 3.37 -4.55
CA VAL A 54 27.63 3.47 -5.56
C VAL A 54 28.10 4.93 -5.77
N LEU A 55 27.20 5.91 -5.60
CA LEU A 55 27.53 7.32 -5.81
C LEU A 55 28.32 7.93 -4.64
N ARG A 56 28.04 7.53 -3.39
CA ARG A 56 28.74 8.08 -2.21
C ARG A 56 30.28 7.92 -2.30
N PRO A 57 30.84 6.74 -2.63
CA PRO A 57 32.28 6.59 -2.84
C PRO A 57 32.82 7.43 -3.99
N GLN A 58 32.06 7.60 -5.08
CA GLN A 58 32.49 8.40 -6.23
C GLN A 58 32.60 9.89 -5.87
N ILE A 59 31.64 10.41 -5.09
CA ILE A 59 31.69 11.76 -4.54
C ILE A 59 32.92 11.95 -3.65
N GLN A 60 33.17 11.01 -2.73
CA GLN A 60 34.33 11.05 -1.84
C GLN A 60 35.64 11.04 -2.62
N MET A 61 35.80 10.11 -3.58
CA MET A 61 37.01 10.02 -4.40
C MET A 61 37.26 11.28 -5.23
N SER A 62 36.21 11.88 -5.81
CA SER A 62 36.36 13.16 -6.52
C SER A 62 36.79 14.28 -5.57
N SER A 63 36.26 14.30 -4.35
CA SER A 63 36.69 15.26 -3.32
C SER A 63 38.15 15.08 -2.93
N GLU A 64 38.60 13.84 -2.70
CA GLU A 64 40.00 13.50 -2.38
C GLU A 64 40.97 13.90 -3.51
N LYS A 65 40.54 13.75 -4.77
CA LYS A 65 41.29 14.17 -5.95
C LYS A 65 41.21 15.67 -6.25
N ARG A 66 40.49 16.45 -5.42
CA ARG A 66 40.19 17.87 -5.64
C ARG A 66 39.51 18.15 -6.97
N ASP A 67 38.81 17.16 -7.51
CA ASP A 67 38.01 17.25 -8.73
C ASP A 67 36.63 17.81 -8.38
N GLN A 68 36.53 19.14 -8.37
CA GLN A 68 35.30 19.85 -8.01
C GLN A 68 34.17 19.60 -9.03
N GLU A 69 34.49 19.45 -10.31
CA GLU A 69 33.48 19.22 -11.35
C GLU A 69 32.91 17.80 -11.26
N GLY A 70 33.78 16.80 -11.10
CA GLY A 70 33.36 15.42 -10.84
C GLY A 70 32.55 15.31 -9.56
N GLN A 71 33.00 15.93 -8.47
CA GLN A 71 32.28 15.95 -7.20
C GLN A 71 30.87 16.55 -7.37
N ARG A 72 30.75 17.71 -8.04
CA ARG A 72 29.45 18.35 -8.30
C ARG A 72 28.54 17.44 -9.12
N LYS A 73 29.04 16.84 -10.20
CA LYS A 73 28.27 15.98 -11.08
C LYS A 73 27.77 14.70 -10.38
N PHE A 74 28.61 14.09 -9.54
CA PHE A 74 28.19 12.91 -8.77
C PHE A 74 27.20 13.28 -7.66
N GLN A 75 27.34 14.45 -7.04
CA GLN A 75 26.38 14.97 -6.05
C GLN A 75 25.03 15.25 -6.71
N GLU A 76 24.99 15.95 -7.84
CA GLU A 76 23.77 16.21 -8.60
C GLU A 76 23.04 14.90 -8.94
N GLN A 77 23.78 13.87 -9.42
CA GLN A 77 23.19 12.54 -9.68
C GLN A 77 22.69 11.83 -8.42
N TYR A 78 23.35 12.04 -7.27
CA TYR A 78 22.93 11.45 -5.99
C TYR A 78 21.60 12.07 -5.57
N ASP A 79 21.52 13.39 -5.59
CA ASP A 79 20.34 14.15 -5.16
C ASP A 79 19.13 13.86 -6.06
N GLU A 80 19.34 13.83 -7.39
CA GLU A 80 18.30 13.48 -8.36
C GLU A 80 17.75 12.07 -8.12
N LYS A 81 18.64 11.08 -7.93
CA LYS A 81 18.22 9.70 -7.66
C LYS A 81 17.56 9.57 -6.31
N GLU A 82 18.06 10.24 -5.28
CA GLU A 82 17.47 10.21 -3.95
C GLU A 82 16.04 10.74 -3.97
N LYS A 83 15.83 11.89 -4.64
CA LYS A 83 14.50 12.45 -4.82
C LYS A 83 13.58 11.48 -5.57
N PHE A 84 14.01 10.96 -6.71
CA PHE A 84 13.25 9.99 -7.48
C PHE A 84 12.80 8.79 -6.64
N PHE A 85 13.72 8.13 -5.92
CA PHE A 85 13.37 6.97 -5.12
C PHE A 85 12.48 7.32 -3.92
N LYS A 86 12.67 8.50 -3.32
CA LYS A 86 11.83 8.96 -2.22
C LYS A 86 10.38 9.13 -2.70
N ASP A 87 10.20 9.76 -3.87
CA ASP A 87 8.89 9.97 -4.47
C ASP A 87 8.23 8.63 -4.83
N GLU A 88 8.95 7.70 -5.48
CA GLU A 88 8.45 6.36 -5.81
C GLU A 88 8.05 5.53 -4.57
N ILE A 89 8.85 5.59 -3.50
CA ILE A 89 8.53 4.87 -2.26
C ILE A 89 7.31 5.47 -1.58
N GLN A 90 7.19 6.81 -1.57
CA GLN A 90 6.04 7.50 -0.99
C GLN A 90 4.75 7.13 -1.74
N ASP A 91 4.77 7.12 -3.07
CA ASP A 91 3.64 6.72 -3.90
C ASP A 91 3.15 5.30 -3.56
N VAL A 92 4.08 4.36 -3.36
CA VAL A 92 3.75 2.99 -2.97
C VAL A 92 3.22 2.93 -1.54
N ASP A 93 3.79 3.71 -0.62
CA ASP A 93 3.34 3.80 0.76
C ASP A 93 1.92 4.35 0.88
N ASP A 94 1.58 5.36 0.08
CA ASP A 94 0.22 5.91 0.01
C ASP A 94 -0.78 4.86 -0.49
N GLY A 95 -0.40 4.06 -1.49
CA GLY A 95 -1.20 2.92 -1.96
C GLY A 95 -1.38 1.82 -0.91
N ILE A 96 -0.31 1.47 -0.19
CA ILE A 96 -0.36 0.51 0.93
C ILE A 96 -1.31 0.99 2.02
N ASN A 97 -1.21 2.25 2.42
CA ASN A 97 -2.04 2.82 3.48
C ASN A 97 -3.53 2.80 3.10
N LEU A 98 -3.85 3.16 1.85
CA LEU A 98 -5.22 3.13 1.34
C LEU A 98 -5.78 1.70 1.27
N LEU A 99 -4.98 0.72 0.84
CA LEU A 99 -5.39 -0.69 0.84
C LEU A 99 -5.64 -1.23 2.25
N ARG A 100 -4.77 -0.90 3.21
CA ARG A 100 -4.94 -1.28 4.62
C ARG A 100 -6.22 -0.67 5.21
N GLU A 101 -6.49 0.60 4.91
CA GLU A 101 -7.73 1.24 5.32
C GLU A 101 -8.96 0.56 4.70
N THR A 102 -8.88 0.17 3.43
CA THR A 102 -9.94 -0.57 2.73
C THR A 102 -10.20 -1.93 3.35
N LEU A 103 -9.13 -2.69 3.64
CA LEU A 103 -9.23 -3.98 4.33
C LEU A 103 -9.87 -3.82 5.71
N ARG A 104 -9.54 -2.76 6.46
CA ARG A 104 -10.17 -2.46 7.76
C ARG A 104 -11.69 -2.24 7.63
N VAL A 105 -12.14 -1.55 6.59
CA VAL A 105 -13.58 -1.36 6.35
C VAL A 105 -14.26 -2.69 6.05
N ILE A 106 -13.62 -3.54 5.24
CA ILE A 106 -14.12 -4.87 4.92
C ILE A 106 -14.23 -5.75 6.17
N ASP A 107 -13.22 -5.74 7.05
CA ASP A 107 -13.25 -6.50 8.30
C ASP A 107 -14.42 -6.10 9.20
N VAL A 108 -14.71 -4.79 9.30
CA VAL A 108 -15.89 -4.29 10.04
C VAL A 108 -17.19 -4.73 9.37
N GLY A 109 -17.25 -4.69 8.03
CA GLY A 109 -18.42 -5.16 7.26
C GLY A 109 -18.67 -6.66 7.48
N LEU A 110 -17.63 -7.48 7.47
CA LEU A 110 -17.70 -8.93 7.69
C LEU A 110 -18.22 -9.25 9.09
N ALA A 111 -17.73 -8.55 10.12
CA ALA A 111 -18.20 -8.72 11.49
C ALA A 111 -19.71 -8.41 11.62
N LYS A 112 -20.18 -7.33 10.99
CA LYS A 112 -21.61 -6.99 10.97
C LYS A 112 -22.45 -8.03 10.22
N ALA A 113 -22.02 -8.46 9.04
CA ALA A 113 -22.72 -9.49 8.27
C ALA A 113 -22.82 -10.80 9.06
N GLN A 114 -21.78 -11.17 9.81
CA GLN A 114 -21.79 -12.33 10.70
C GLN A 114 -22.79 -12.17 11.85
N GLU A 115 -22.84 -11.01 12.51
CA GLU A 115 -23.82 -10.75 13.58
C GLU A 115 -25.27 -10.83 13.07
N ASP A 116 -25.54 -10.33 11.87
CA ASP A 116 -26.87 -10.36 11.25
C ASP A 116 -27.28 -11.79 10.84
N GLU A 117 -26.35 -12.59 10.29
CA GLU A 117 -26.56 -14.03 10.03
C GLU A 117 -26.90 -14.79 11.33
N GLU A 118 -26.19 -14.52 12.42
CA GLU A 118 -26.44 -15.16 13.72
C GLU A 118 -27.76 -14.74 14.37
N ARG A 119 -28.19 -13.48 14.17
CA ARG A 119 -29.49 -13.00 14.65
C ARG A 119 -30.65 -13.63 13.88
N GLN A 120 -30.54 -13.75 12.56
CA GLN A 120 -31.55 -14.42 11.73
C GLN A 120 -31.67 -15.91 12.11
N ALA A 121 -30.54 -16.61 12.26
CA ALA A 121 -30.53 -18.02 12.66
C ALA A 121 -31.15 -18.28 14.06
N LYS A 122 -31.12 -17.29 14.97
CA LYS A 122 -31.74 -17.37 16.30
C LYS A 122 -33.21 -16.94 16.31
N GLY A 123 -33.63 -16.05 15.40
CA GLY A 123 -35.01 -15.57 15.29
C GLY A 123 -36.01 -16.62 14.78
N ASP A 124 -35.55 -17.60 13.98
CA ASP A 124 -36.38 -18.72 13.51
C ASP A 124 -36.70 -19.77 14.59
N GLN A 125 -36.10 -19.68 15.79
CA GLN A 125 -36.43 -20.59 16.91
C GLN A 125 -37.58 -20.10 17.80
N ASP A 126 -38.02 -18.84 17.64
CA ASP A 126 -39.09 -18.23 18.46
C ASP A 126 -40.36 -17.90 17.66
N ALA A 127 -40.46 -18.37 16.40
CA ALA A 127 -41.72 -18.36 15.66
C ALA A 127 -42.60 -19.50 16.19
N PRO A 128 -43.71 -19.24 16.91
CA PRO A 128 -44.65 -20.30 17.24
C PRO A 128 -45.18 -20.87 15.92
N VAL A 129 -44.95 -22.17 15.72
CA VAL A 129 -45.59 -22.94 14.64
C VAL A 129 -47.10 -22.74 14.77
N ALA A 130 -47.69 -22.03 13.82
CA ALA A 130 -49.14 -21.89 13.68
C ALA A 130 -49.73 -23.13 12.99
#